data_AF-A0A832PZM0-F1
#
_entry.id   AF-A0A832PZM0-F1
#
_cell.length_a   1.000
_cell.length_b   1.000
_cell.length_c   1.000
_cell.angle_alpha   90.00
_cell.angle_beta   90.00
_cell.angle_gamma   90.00
#
_symmetry.space_group_name_H-M   'P 1'
#
loop_
_entity.id
_entity.type
_entity.pdbx_description
1 polymer ?
#
loop_
_entity_poly.entity_id
_entity_poly.type
_entity_poly.pdbx_seq_one_letter_code
_entity_poly.pdbx_strand_id
1 'polypeptide(L)'
;MALTRTKNEVVLLIPPEASSFAEELINENGYIITSNNGSLNTVNCTYCKTGKLVLRKNQLNGNQFLGCSHYPACNRTYNNIDILFDNIVCPHCNSGFMTKRRGKFGNFLGCTNYPDCRKTIDLK
;
A
#
# COMPACT_ATOMS: atom_id res chain seq x y z
N MET A 1 -9.10 7.79 35.76
CA MET A 1 -9.51 8.48 34.51
C MET A 1 -9.24 7.54 33.36
N ALA A 2 -10.27 7.20 32.58
CA ALA A 2 -10.21 6.25 31.48
C ALA A 2 -9.63 6.91 30.22
N LEU A 3 -8.69 6.25 29.56
CA LEU A 3 -8.19 6.62 28.24
C LEU A 3 -9.12 6.01 27.18
N THR A 4 -10.07 6.78 26.68
CA THR A 4 -10.92 6.37 25.55
C THR A 4 -10.39 6.95 24.23
N ARG A 5 -9.90 6.06 23.37
CA ARG A 5 -9.83 6.10 21.89
C ARG A 5 -9.96 7.47 21.17
N THR A 6 -8.88 7.99 20.54
CA THR A 6 -8.97 8.80 19.31
C THR A 6 -7.65 8.88 18.52
N LYS A 7 -7.74 8.57 17.21
CA LYS A 7 -6.77 8.67 16.09
C LYS A 7 -5.31 9.11 16.36
N ASN A 8 -4.37 8.24 15.98
CA ASN A 8 -2.92 8.45 15.98
C ASN A 8 -2.43 9.06 14.64
N GLU A 9 -3.11 10.08 14.13
CA GLU A 9 -2.77 10.75 12.87
C GLU A 9 -2.15 12.12 13.17
N VAL A 10 -0.92 12.36 12.69
CA VAL A 10 -0.24 13.65 12.75
C VAL A 10 -0.19 14.21 11.33
N VAL A 11 -0.79 15.37 11.11
CA VAL A 11 -0.78 16.06 9.81
C VAL A 11 0.24 17.19 9.87
N LEU A 12 1.26 17.12 9.04
CA LEU A 12 2.28 18.16 8.90
C LEU A 12 1.96 18.98 7.64
N LEU A 13 1.63 20.25 7.81
CA LEU A 13 1.40 21.19 6.71
C LEU A 13 2.75 21.81 6.33
N ILE A 14 3.23 21.54 5.12
CA ILE A 14 4.51 22.06 4.61
C ILE A 14 4.20 23.00 3.43
N PRO A 15 4.74 24.24 3.42
CA PRO A 15 4.59 25.15 2.28
C PRO A 15 5.28 24.59 1.02
N PRO A 16 4.81 24.96 -0.18
CA PRO A 16 5.36 24.45 -1.44
C PRO A 16 6.83 24.84 -1.67
N GLU A 17 7.31 25.91 -1.03
CA GLU A 17 8.73 26.22 -0.94
C GLU A 17 9.38 25.36 0.17
N ALA A 18 9.45 24.05 -0.06
CA ALA A 18 10.00 23.12 0.90
C ALA A 18 11.47 23.46 1.22
N SER A 19 11.80 23.61 2.50
CA SER A 19 13.18 23.64 2.98
C SER A 19 13.87 22.31 2.66
N SER A 20 15.20 22.31 2.50
CA SER A 20 16.00 21.07 2.41
C SER A 20 15.71 20.07 3.54
N PHE A 21 15.28 20.55 4.70
CA PHE A 21 14.83 19.74 5.83
C PHE A 21 13.50 19.01 5.56
N ALA A 22 12.55 19.65 4.87
CA ALA A 22 11.28 19.03 4.49
C ALA A 22 11.50 17.94 3.43
N GLU A 23 12.44 18.15 2.50
CA GLU A 23 12.84 17.14 1.52
C GLU A 23 13.49 15.91 2.18
N GLU A 24 14.32 16.13 3.21
CA GLU A 24 14.93 15.05 3.99
C GLU A 24 13.88 14.23 4.76
N LEU A 25 12.92 14.90 5.42
CA LEU A 25 11.81 14.23 6.11
C LEU A 25 10.92 13.39 5.17
N ILE A 26 10.72 13.86 3.95
CA ILE A 26 9.98 13.16 2.89
C ILE A 26 10.73 11.90 2.42
N ASN A 27 12.05 11.98 2.32
CA ASN A 27 12.88 10.91 1.75
C ASN A 27 13.25 9.82 2.76
N GLU A 28 13.36 10.14 4.05
CA GLU A 28 13.90 9.21 5.05
C GLU A 28 12.85 8.41 5.82
N ASN A 29 11.62 8.89 5.87
CA ASN A 29 10.58 8.29 6.69
C ASN A 29 9.36 8.05 5.81
N GLY A 30 8.85 6.81 5.80
CA GLY A 30 7.69 6.38 5.00
C GLY A 30 6.35 7.02 5.39
N TYR A 31 6.32 8.35 5.45
CA TYR A 31 5.16 9.20 5.65
C TYR A 31 4.34 9.28 4.37
N ILE A 32 3.06 9.62 4.57
CA ILE A 32 2.10 9.74 3.51
C ILE A 32 2.04 11.24 3.11
N ILE A 33 2.52 11.58 1.90
CA ILE A 33 2.65 12.98 1.44
C ILE A 33 1.37 13.44 0.73
N THR A 34 0.60 14.35 1.34
CA THR A 34 -0.47 15.10 0.66
C THR A 34 0.13 16.31 -0.05
N SER A 35 0.21 16.27 -1.38
CA SER A 35 0.43 17.48 -2.18
C SER A 35 -0.92 18.12 -2.55
N ASN A 36 -0.92 19.43 -2.81
CA ASN A 36 -2.12 20.25 -3.01
C ASN A 36 -3.04 19.80 -4.18
N ASN A 37 -2.61 18.85 -5.02
CA ASN A 37 -3.36 18.36 -6.18
C ASN A 37 -3.47 16.82 -6.28
N GLY A 38 -3.95 16.12 -5.25
CA GLY A 38 -4.64 14.84 -5.49
C GLY A 38 -4.37 13.71 -4.51
N SER A 39 -5.47 13.21 -3.97
CA SER A 39 -5.71 11.94 -3.27
C SER A 39 -4.50 11.15 -2.77
N LEU A 40 -4.35 11.17 -1.45
CA LEU A 40 -3.53 10.23 -0.72
C LEU A 40 -4.21 8.85 -0.71
N ASN A 41 -3.77 7.94 -1.57
CA ASN A 41 -4.38 6.61 -1.66
C ASN A 41 -4.04 5.77 -0.42
N THR A 42 -4.86 5.91 0.64
CA THR A 42 -4.73 5.14 1.88
C THR A 42 -5.47 3.80 1.76
N VAL A 43 -4.94 2.91 0.92
CA VAL A 43 -5.50 1.57 0.73
C VAL A 43 -5.38 0.77 2.02
N ASN A 44 -6.50 0.20 2.48
CA ASN A 44 -6.52 -0.65 3.67
C ASN A 44 -5.80 -1.97 3.39
N CYS A 45 -5.04 -2.46 4.37
CA CYS A 45 -4.50 -3.81 4.34
C CYS A 45 -5.66 -4.80 4.44
N THR A 46 -5.92 -5.53 3.36
CA THR A 46 -7.00 -6.52 3.28
C THR A 46 -6.80 -7.73 4.19
N TYR A 47 -5.60 -7.91 4.74
CA TYR A 47 -5.31 -9.03 5.64
C TYR A 47 -5.69 -8.72 7.09
N CYS A 48 -5.16 -7.66 7.69
CA CYS A 48 -5.48 -7.29 9.09
C CYS A 48 -6.70 -6.36 9.22
N LYS A 49 -7.19 -5.78 8.11
CA LYS A 49 -8.34 -4.87 8.00
C LYS A 49 -8.20 -3.51 8.70
N THR A 50 -7.31 -3.42 9.68
CA THR A 50 -7.08 -2.21 10.48
C THR A 50 -5.89 -1.40 10.00
N GLY A 51 -4.90 -2.05 9.37
CA GLY A 51 -3.70 -1.40 8.84
C GLY A 51 -3.91 -0.75 7.49
N LYS A 52 -2.95 0.11 7.12
CA LYS A 52 -2.85 0.74 5.80
C LYS A 52 -1.66 0.17 5.04
N LEU A 53 -1.75 0.13 3.72
CA LEU A 53 -0.61 -0.18 2.87
C LEU A 53 0.27 1.07 2.71
N VAL A 54 1.56 0.91 2.96
CA VAL A 54 2.56 1.97 2.84
C VAL A 54 3.64 1.55 1.86
N LEU A 55 4.10 2.49 1.03
CA LEU A 55 5.22 2.26 0.12
C LEU A 55 6.52 2.16 0.92
N ARG A 56 7.26 1.08 0.72
CA ARG A 56 8.56 0.83 1.32
C ARG A 56 9.58 0.57 0.22
N LYS A 57 10.84 0.88 0.50
CA LYS A 57 11.96 0.62 -0.38
C LYS A 57 12.91 -0.36 0.29
N ASN A 58 13.30 -1.40 -0.42
CA ASN A 58 14.36 -2.29 0.02
C ASN A 58 15.70 -1.57 -0.19
N GLN A 59 16.49 -1.44 0.88
CA GLN A 59 17.74 -0.68 0.86
C GLN A 59 18.84 -1.36 0.04
N LEU A 60 18.80 -2.69 -0.12
CA LEU A 60 19.84 -3.45 -0.79
C LEU A 60 19.76 -3.36 -2.32
N ASN A 61 18.54 -3.43 -2.87
CA ASN A 61 18.31 -3.46 -4.32
C ASN A 61 17.48 -2.28 -4.83
N GLY A 62 17.01 -1.40 -3.94
CA GLY A 62 16.18 -0.25 -4.28
C GLY A 62 14.74 -0.59 -4.68
N ASN A 63 14.35 -1.87 -4.67
CA ASN A 63 13.02 -2.29 -5.11
C ASN A 63 11.96 -1.78 -4.14
N GLN A 64 10.89 -1.24 -4.71
CA GLN A 64 9.74 -0.75 -3.96
C GLN A 64 8.70 -1.85 -3.78
N PHE A 65 8.04 -1.84 -2.63
CA PHE A 65 6.94 -2.76 -2.31
C PHE A 65 5.97 -2.09 -1.33
N LEU A 66 4.74 -2.57 -1.28
CA LEU A 66 3.77 -2.16 -0.28
C LEU A 66 3.88 -3.06 0.94
N GLY A 67 3.96 -2.47 2.13
CA GLY A 67 3.90 -3.18 3.41
C GLY A 67 2.76 -2.68 4.27
N CYS A 68 2.29 -3.51 5.21
CA CYS A 68 1.32 -3.05 6.20
C CYS A 68 1.97 -2.07 7.20
N SER A 69 1.24 -1.01 7.55
CA SER A 69 1.64 -0.01 8.56
C SER A 69 1.82 -0.63 9.96
N HIS A 70 1.07 -1.69 10.28
CA HIS A 70 1.16 -2.42 11.55
C HIS A 70 2.30 -3.44 11.63
N TYR A 71 3.32 -3.38 10.78
CA TYR A 71 4.52 -4.20 10.98
C TYR A 71 5.17 -3.87 12.35
N PRO A 72 5.60 -4.85 13.17
CA PRO A 72 5.70 -6.28 12.87
C PRO A 72 4.43 -7.10 13.12
N ALA A 73 3.42 -6.55 13.81
CA ALA A 73 2.17 -7.25 14.12
C ALA A 73 1.40 -7.74 12.89
N CYS A 74 1.55 -7.07 11.75
CA CYS A 74 1.13 -7.57 10.44
C CYS A 74 2.26 -7.41 9.41
N ASN A 75 2.78 -8.54 8.93
CA ASN A 75 3.92 -8.61 8.02
C ASN A 75 3.53 -8.79 6.54
N ARG A 76 2.27 -8.54 6.18
CA ARG A 76 1.85 -8.66 4.78
C ARG A 76 2.51 -7.61 3.91
N THR A 77 3.03 -8.08 2.79
CA THR A 77 3.68 -7.27 1.76
C THR A 77 3.12 -7.60 0.38
N TYR A 78 3.19 -6.64 -0.54
CA TYR A 78 2.79 -6.79 -1.92
C TYR A 78 3.82 -6.10 -2.82
N ASN A 79 4.35 -6.82 -3.80
CA ASN A 79 5.38 -6.28 -4.70
C ASN A 79 4.81 -5.38 -5.81
N ASN A 80 3.52 -5.51 -6.11
CA ASN A 80 2.86 -4.66 -7.10
C ASN A 80 2.35 -3.39 -6.38
N ILE A 81 2.93 -2.24 -6.72
CA ILE A 81 2.59 -0.94 -6.13
C ILE A 81 1.31 -0.33 -6.74
N ASP A 82 0.87 -0.83 -7.90
CA ASP A 82 -0.34 -0.37 -8.60
C ASP A 82 -1.60 -0.58 -7.76
N ILE A 83 -1.54 -1.47 -6.76
CA ILE A 83 -2.60 -1.67 -5.75
C ILE A 83 -3.02 -0.35 -5.09
N LEU A 84 -2.13 0.64 -4.99
CA LEU A 84 -2.49 1.98 -4.46
C LEU A 84 -3.50 2.70 -5.36
N PHE A 85 -3.44 2.49 -6.68
CA PHE A 85 -4.31 3.14 -7.66
C PHE A 85 -5.49 2.26 -8.07
N ASP A 86 -5.24 0.94 -8.21
CA ASP A 86 -6.20 -0.06 -8.67
C ASP A 86 -6.41 -1.13 -7.59
N ASN A 87 -7.08 -0.75 -6.50
CA ASN A 87 -7.29 -1.61 -5.33
C ASN A 87 -8.42 -2.64 -5.51
N ILE A 88 -8.37 -3.45 -6.56
CA ILE A 88 -9.37 -4.49 -6.78
C ILE A 88 -9.18 -5.61 -5.74
N VAL A 89 -10.04 -5.69 -4.74
CA VAL A 89 -10.02 -6.78 -3.75
C VAL A 89 -10.43 -8.09 -4.42
N CYS A 90 -9.71 -9.18 -4.12
CA CYS A 90 -10.05 -10.49 -4.65
C CYS A 90 -11.42 -10.95 -4.11
N PRO A 91 -12.42 -11.22 -4.98
CA PRO A 91 -13.78 -11.58 -4.54
C PRO A 91 -13.86 -12.99 -3.93
N HIS A 92 -12.81 -13.80 -4.09
CA HIS A 92 -12.79 -15.18 -3.57
C HIS A 92 -12.29 -15.25 -2.13
N CYS A 93 -11.18 -14.57 -1.82
CA CYS A 93 -10.54 -14.67 -0.51
C CYS A 93 -10.72 -13.42 0.37
N ASN A 94 -11.18 -12.31 -0.21
CA ASN A 94 -11.35 -10.99 0.45
C ASN A 94 -10.12 -10.46 1.21
N SER A 95 -8.97 -11.11 1.06
CA SER A 95 -7.75 -10.87 1.85
C SER A 95 -6.55 -10.52 0.97
N GLY A 96 -6.63 -10.77 -0.34
CA GLY A 96 -5.65 -10.33 -1.33
C GLY A 96 -6.25 -9.35 -2.31
N PHE A 97 -5.40 -8.80 -3.18
CA PHE A 97 -5.78 -7.93 -4.29
C PHE A 97 -5.67 -8.70 -5.62
N MET A 98 -6.39 -8.24 -6.62
CA MET A 98 -6.27 -8.69 -8.01
C MET A 98 -5.25 -7.79 -8.69
N THR A 99 -4.16 -8.37 -9.19
CA THR A 99 -3.12 -7.61 -9.90
C THR A 99 -2.94 -8.13 -11.31
N LYS A 100 -2.64 -7.23 -12.24
CA LYS A 100 -2.36 -7.58 -13.64
C LYS A 100 -1.07 -8.39 -13.72
N ARG A 101 -1.17 -9.56 -14.33
CA ARG A 101 -0.06 -10.48 -14.59
C ARG A 101 -0.06 -10.85 -16.06
N ARG A 102 1.13 -11.17 -16.58
CA ARG A 102 1.31 -11.62 -17.95
C ARG A 102 1.44 -13.13 -17.97
N GLY A 103 0.55 -13.79 -18.70
CA GLY A 103 0.58 -15.23 -18.95
C GLY A 103 0.89 -15.55 -20.41
N LYS A 104 0.94 -16.85 -20.71
CA LYS A 104 1.15 -17.36 -22.09
C LYS A 104 0.07 -16.88 -23.07
N PHE A 105 -1.17 -16.75 -22.60
CA PHE A 105 -2.34 -16.41 -23.41
C PHE A 105 -2.71 -14.93 -23.37
N GLY A 106 -1.85 -14.08 -22.81
CA GLY A 106 -2.12 -12.65 -22.64
C GLY A 106 -2.13 -12.22 -21.18
N ASN A 107 -2.64 -11.02 -20.94
CA ASN A 107 -2.72 -10.46 -19.59
C ASN A 107 -3.97 -10.98 -18.87
N PHE A 108 -3.85 -11.20 -17.58
CA PHE A 108 -4.96 -11.60 -16.72
C PHE A 108 -4.81 -10.93 -15.35
N LEU A 109 -5.90 -10.81 -14.60
CA LEU A 109 -5.85 -10.43 -13.20
C LEU A 109 -5.69 -11.68 -12.36
N GLY A 110 -4.68 -11.72 -11.48
CA GLY A 110 -4.43 -12.82 -10.56
C GLY A 110 -4.40 -12.34 -9.11
N CYS A 111 -4.91 -13.18 -8.20
CA CYS A 111 -4.86 -12.86 -6.77
C CYS A 111 -3.42 -12.81 -6.23
N THR A 112 -3.11 -11.82 -5.39
CA THR A 112 -1.83 -11.70 -4.70
C THR A 112 -1.57 -12.83 -3.69
N ASN A 113 -2.62 -13.50 -3.21
CA ASN A 113 -2.51 -14.59 -2.22
C ASN A 113 -2.25 -15.96 -2.86
N TYR A 114 -1.84 -16.03 -4.13
CA TYR A 114 -1.35 -17.28 -4.70
C TYR A 114 -0.14 -17.79 -3.88
N PRO A 115 -0.03 -19.10 -3.54
CA PRO A 115 -0.85 -20.22 -4.03
C PRO A 115 -2.15 -20.49 -3.26
N ASP A 116 -2.35 -19.87 -2.09
CA ASP A 116 -3.53 -20.09 -1.23
C ASP A 116 -4.84 -19.66 -1.90
N CYS A 117 -4.79 -18.64 -2.76
CA CYS A 117 -5.89 -18.22 -3.60
C CYS A 117 -5.47 -18.23 -5.08
N ARG A 118 -6.08 -19.12 -5.86
CA ARG A 118 -5.81 -19.30 -7.30
C ARG A 118 -6.80 -18.59 -8.21
N LYS A 119 -7.64 -17.69 -7.66
CA LYS A 119 -8.63 -16.96 -8.46
C LYS A 119 -7.92 -16.08 -9.49
N THR A 120 -8.34 -16.22 -10.75
CA THR A 120 -7.94 -15.38 -11.87
C THR A 120 -9.18 -14.83 -12.58
N ILE A 121 -8.99 -13.72 -13.29
CA ILE A 121 -9.99 -13.12 -14.18
C ILE A 121 -9.27 -12.76 -15.48
N ASP A 122 -9.77 -13.24 -16.60
CA ASP A 122 -9.18 -12.96 -17.91
C ASP A 122 -9.53 -11.53 -18.34
N LEU A 123 -8.53 -10.81 -18.84
CA LEU A 123 -8.72 -9.50 -19.47
C LEU A 123 -8.86 -9.75 -20.98
N LYS A 124 -10.09 -9.92 -21.44
CA LYS A 124 -10.40 -10.01 -22.87
C LYS A 124 -10.29 -8.66 -23.55
#